data_AF-A0A5J4RBK5-F1
#
_entry.id   AF-A0A5J4RBK5-F1
#
_cell.length_a   1.000
_cell.length_b   1.000
_cell.length_c   1.000
_cell.angle_alpha   90.00
_cell.angle_beta   90.00
_cell.angle_gamma   90.00
#
_symmetry.space_group_name_H-M   'P 1'
#
loop_
_entity.id
_entity.type
_entity.pdbx_description
1 polymer ?
#
loop_
_entity_poly.entity_id
_entity_poly.type
_entity_poly.pdbx_seq_one_letter_code
_entity_poly.pdbx_strand_id
1 'polypeptide(L)'
;MLKRIYEDTYTGLIAFIYKYETVTNEQGEETHIQMIEDIYWACKGNCDRKIDDSITMAQHKYTTSWEDIDDLVIPAHFIKWILAVMNCIESGMDKYTPEAYKKLKYFIMAISQKVMREMTEKEKERLISLLEIDSLGF
;
A
#
# COMPACT_ATOMS: atom_id res chain seq x y z
N MET A 1 -0.25 -2.26 -15.57
CA MET A 1 0.99 -2.50 -14.83
C MET A 1 0.85 -3.65 -13.85
N LEU A 2 -0.03 -3.58 -12.84
CA LEU A 2 -0.26 -4.69 -11.90
C LEU A 2 -0.60 -6.03 -12.58
N LYS A 3 -1.32 -6.02 -13.71
CA LYS A 3 -1.57 -7.22 -14.53
C LYS A 3 -0.31 -7.86 -15.11
N ARG A 4 0.76 -7.09 -15.33
CA ARG A 4 2.05 -7.60 -15.82
C ARG A 4 2.94 -8.11 -14.69
N ILE A 5 2.65 -7.76 -13.43
CA ILE A 5 3.38 -8.28 -12.26
C ILE A 5 3.27 -9.81 -12.20
N TYR A 6 2.23 -10.42 -12.76
CA TYR A 6 2.07 -11.87 -12.82
C TYR A 6 2.92 -12.57 -13.89
N GLU A 7 3.66 -11.82 -14.71
CA GLU A 7 4.65 -12.37 -15.64
C GLU A 7 5.98 -12.58 -14.88
N ASP A 8 6.69 -13.69 -15.14
CA ASP A 8 7.86 -14.14 -14.36
C ASP A 8 9.05 -13.16 -14.35
N THR A 9 9.07 -12.16 -15.24
CA THR A 9 10.18 -11.22 -15.41
C THR A 9 9.84 -9.78 -15.01
N TYR A 10 8.70 -9.53 -14.37
CA TYR A 10 8.26 -8.17 -14.10
C TYR A 10 8.85 -7.60 -12.79
N THR A 11 9.61 -6.51 -12.92
CA THR A 11 10.18 -5.76 -11.80
C THR A 11 9.54 -4.37 -11.66
N GLY A 12 9.19 -3.96 -10.43
CA GLY A 12 8.58 -2.66 -10.19
C GLY A 12 8.73 -2.15 -8.76
N LEU A 13 8.15 -0.98 -8.49
CA LEU A 13 8.07 -0.40 -7.15
C LEU A 13 6.67 0.13 -6.88
N ILE A 14 6.30 0.22 -5.61
CA ILE A 14 5.22 1.06 -5.10
C ILE A 14 5.85 2.28 -4.42
N ALA A 15 5.35 3.47 -4.71
CA ALA A 15 5.79 4.73 -4.14
C ALA A 15 4.63 5.41 -3.41
N PHE A 16 4.94 5.95 -2.24
CA PHE A 16 4.04 6.73 -1.39
C PHE A 16 4.45 8.18 -1.45
N ILE A 17 3.49 9.05 -1.75
CA ILE A 17 3.69 10.50 -1.84
C ILE A 17 3.07 11.10 -0.59
N TYR A 18 3.88 11.77 0.20
CA TYR A 18 3.42 12.25 1.50
C TYR A 18 4.05 13.57 1.87
N LYS A 19 3.49 14.21 2.89
CA LYS A 19 4.04 15.40 3.54
C LYS A 19 3.95 15.21 5.05
N TYR A 20 4.80 15.91 5.79
CA TYR A 20 4.72 15.93 7.25
C TYR A 20 3.74 17.01 7.70
N GLU A 21 2.89 16.66 8.67
CA GLU A 21 2.03 17.61 9.37
C GLU A 21 2.29 17.51 10.88
N THR A 22 2.26 18.65 11.57
CA THR A 22 2.29 18.68 13.04
C THR A 22 0.86 18.82 13.54
N VAL A 23 0.45 17.89 14.40
CA VAL A 23 -0.85 17.91 15.06
C VAL A 23 -0.62 18.12 16.55
N THR A 24 -1.29 19.12 17.10
CA THR A 24 -1.26 19.42 18.54
C THR A 24 -2.52 18.85 19.19
N ASN A 25 -2.36 18.06 20.25
CA ASN A 25 -3.50 17.57 21.02
C ASN A 25 -4.05 18.64 21.98
N GLU A 26 -5.13 18.33 22.68
CA GLU A 26 -5.77 19.25 23.65
C GLU A 26 -4.85 19.61 24.83
N GLN A 27 -3.83 18.79 25.12
CA GLN A 27 -2.82 19.06 26.15
C GLN A 27 -1.64 19.89 25.64
N GLY A 28 -1.63 20.29 24.36
CA GLY A 28 -0.54 21.07 23.76
C GLY A 28 0.65 20.22 23.30
N GLU A 29 0.55 18.89 23.31
CA GLU A 29 1.62 18.01 22.84
C GLU A 29 1.57 17.92 21.31
N GLU A 30 2.71 18.19 20.69
CA GLU A 30 2.88 18.12 19.24
C GLU A 30 3.30 16.71 18.82
N THR A 31 2.62 16.17 17.82
CA THR A 31 2.97 14.92 17.16
C THR A 31 3.14 15.17 15.67
N HIS A 32 4.20 14.61 15.08
CA HIS A 32 4.41 14.65 13.64
C HIS A 32 3.77 13.42 13.00
N ILE A 33 2.93 13.66 12.01
CA ILE A 33 2.27 12.62 11.22
C ILE A 33 2.67 12.73 9.76
N GLN A 34 2.57 11.62 9.04
CA GLN A 34 2.69 11.57 7.59
C GLN A 34 1.29 11.60 6.98
N MET A 35 1.02 12.64 6.19
CA MET A 35 -0.18 12.70 5.37
C MET A 35 0.15 12.14 3.99
N ILE A 36 -0.26 10.89 3.75
CA ILE A 36 -0.13 10.18 2.47
C ILE A 36 -1.19 10.71 1.51
N GLU A 37 -0.72 11.48 0.54
CA GLU A 37 -1.55 12.21 -0.40
C GLU A 37 -1.90 11.35 -1.60
N ASP A 38 -0.93 10.55 -2.06
CA ASP A 38 -1.15 9.62 -3.16
C ASP A 38 -0.20 8.41 -3.13
N ILE A 39 -0.54 7.38 -3.89
CA ILE A 39 0.25 6.17 -4.08
C ILE A 39 0.34 5.85 -5.57
N TYR A 40 1.53 5.50 -6.02
CA TYR A 40 1.79 5.09 -7.39
C TYR A 40 2.57 3.79 -7.42
N TRP A 41 2.52 3.09 -8.55
CA TRP A 41 3.41 1.96 -8.80
C TRP A 41 3.93 2.08 -10.23
N ALA A 42 5.24 1.83 -10.41
CA ALA A 42 5.94 1.95 -11.68
C ALA A 42 6.82 0.73 -11.97
N CYS A 43 7.11 0.50 -13.25
CA CYS A 43 8.22 -0.36 -13.65
C CYS A 43 9.55 0.26 -13.21
N LYS A 44 10.57 -0.55 -12.90
CA LYS A 44 11.91 -0.02 -12.61
C LYS A 44 12.54 0.61 -13.85
N GLY A 45 13.41 1.60 -13.64
CA GLY A 45 14.26 2.22 -14.67
C GLY A 45 13.69 3.51 -15.27
N ASN A 46 12.84 3.39 -16.30
CA ASN A 46 12.32 4.57 -17.01
C ASN A 46 10.92 5.00 -16.54
N CYS A 47 10.14 4.11 -15.93
CA CYS A 47 8.80 4.47 -15.44
C CYS A 47 8.87 5.18 -14.09
N ASP A 48 9.65 4.65 -13.16
CA ASP A 48 9.90 5.21 -11.83
C ASP A 48 10.59 6.57 -11.89
N ARG A 49 11.60 6.75 -12.74
CA ARG A 49 12.29 8.04 -12.92
C ARG A 49 11.32 9.15 -13.34
N LYS A 50 10.36 8.85 -14.23
CA LYS A 50 9.36 9.82 -14.66
C LYS A 50 8.40 10.21 -13.54
N ILE A 51 8.09 9.27 -12.65
CA ILE A 51 7.25 9.53 -11.48
C ILE A 51 8.02 10.43 -10.52
N ASP A 52 9.26 10.07 -10.20
CA ASP A 52 10.14 10.85 -9.32
C ASP A 52 10.36 12.28 -9.84
N ASP A 53 10.66 12.43 -11.14
CA ASP A 53 10.80 13.74 -11.80
C ASP A 53 9.50 14.55 -11.69
N SER A 54 8.33 13.92 -11.91
CA SER A 54 7.04 14.60 -11.83
C SER A 54 6.67 15.05 -10.40
N ILE A 55 7.04 14.25 -9.39
CA ILE A 55 6.79 14.56 -7.98
C ILE A 55 7.74 15.64 -7.49
N THR A 56 9.02 15.55 -7.87
CA THR A 56 10.06 16.55 -7.54
C THR A 56 9.73 17.90 -8.18
N MET A 57 9.13 17.91 -9.38
CA MET A 57 8.67 19.12 -10.05
C MET A 57 7.38 19.71 -9.45
N ALA A 58 6.56 18.91 -8.76
CA ALA A 58 5.26 19.31 -8.22
C ALA A 58 5.30 20.04 -6.85
N GLN A 59 6.43 20.69 -6.52
CA GLN A 59 6.67 21.59 -5.38
C GLN A 59 7.31 20.90 -4.15
N HIS A 60 8.35 21.54 -3.58
CA HIS A 60 9.25 21.09 -2.50
C HIS A 60 8.59 20.78 -1.13
N LYS A 61 7.30 20.42 -1.11
CA LYS A 61 6.49 20.13 0.08
C LYS A 61 6.16 18.65 0.25
N TYR A 62 6.44 17.84 -0.77
CA TYR A 62 6.16 16.41 -0.76
C TYR A 62 7.47 15.62 -0.74
N THR A 63 7.44 14.52 0.01
CA THR A 63 8.49 13.51 0.11
C THR A 63 7.96 12.21 -0.48
N THR A 64 8.89 11.36 -0.91
CA THR A 64 8.59 10.02 -1.43
C THR A 64 9.26 8.96 -0.59
N SER A 65 8.53 7.87 -0.35
CA SER A 65 9.08 6.59 0.09
C SER A 65 8.62 5.52 -0.87
N TRP A 66 9.36 4.41 -0.98
CA TRP A 66 9.03 3.36 -1.91
C TRP A 66 9.42 2.00 -1.36
N GLU A 67 8.73 0.98 -1.84
CA GLU A 67 9.01 -0.42 -1.58
C GLU A 67 9.19 -1.14 -2.92
N ASP A 68 10.14 -2.06 -2.95
CA ASP A 68 10.39 -2.89 -4.12
C ASP A 68 9.30 -3.94 -4.25
N ILE A 69 8.62 -4.00 -5.40
CA ILE A 69 7.59 -5.02 -5.64
C ILE A 69 8.21 -6.41 -5.67
N ASP A 70 9.46 -6.54 -6.10
CA ASP A 70 10.15 -7.84 -6.17
C ASP A 70 10.42 -8.41 -4.77
N ASP A 71 10.63 -7.54 -3.79
CA ASP A 71 10.79 -7.93 -2.39
C ASP A 71 9.41 -8.16 -1.74
N LEU A 72 8.44 -7.30 -2.04
CA LEU A 72 7.07 -7.45 -1.55
C LEU A 72 6.40 -8.73 -2.04
N VAL A 73 6.87 -9.36 -3.12
CA VAL A 73 6.32 -10.65 -3.54
C VAL A 73 6.83 -11.84 -2.72
N ILE A 74 7.80 -11.64 -1.82
CA ILE A 74 8.27 -12.66 -0.88
C ILE A 74 7.22 -12.80 0.25
N PRO A 75 6.59 -13.98 0.46
CA PRO A 75 5.43 -14.11 1.36
C PRO A 75 5.60 -13.59 2.78
N ALA A 76 6.71 -13.92 3.43
CA ALA A 76 7.00 -13.46 4.77
C ALA A 76 7.22 -11.94 4.83
N HIS A 77 7.84 -11.37 3.79
CA HIS A 77 8.08 -9.94 3.70
C HIS A 77 6.77 -9.17 3.46
N PHE A 78 5.90 -9.68 2.58
CA PHE A 78 4.58 -9.11 2.32
C PHE A 78 3.72 -9.01 3.59
N ILE A 79 3.63 -10.09 4.37
CA ILE A 79 2.87 -10.07 5.63
C ILE A 79 3.47 -9.10 6.64
N LYS A 80 4.81 -9.12 6.80
CA LYS A 80 5.50 -8.18 7.67
C LYS A 80 5.19 -6.73 7.27
N TRP A 81 5.20 -6.44 5.98
CA TRP A 81 4.91 -5.12 5.45
C TRP A 81 3.45 -4.71 5.69
N ILE A 82 2.47 -5.59 5.46
CA ILE A 82 1.05 -5.31 5.79
C ILE A 82 0.90 -4.98 7.27
N LEU A 83 1.51 -5.76 8.17
CA LEU A 83 1.44 -5.51 9.61
C LEU A 83 2.05 -4.16 9.99
N ALA A 84 3.18 -3.78 9.37
CA ALA A 84 3.78 -2.47 9.58
C ALA A 84 2.83 -1.34 9.14
N VAL A 85 2.21 -1.47 7.97
CA VAL A 85 1.20 -0.53 7.46
C VAL A 85 0.01 -0.41 8.43
N MET A 86 -0.51 -1.55 8.93
CA MET A 86 -1.61 -1.56 9.89
C MET A 86 -1.24 -0.85 11.19
N ASN A 87 -0.04 -1.10 11.72
CA ASN A 87 0.43 -0.45 12.95
C ASN A 87 0.56 1.07 12.78
N CYS A 88 1.05 1.55 11.63
CA CYS A 88 1.15 2.99 11.35
C CYS A 88 -0.23 3.66 11.23
N ILE A 89 -1.22 2.95 10.68
CA ILE A 89 -2.61 3.40 10.61
C ILE A 89 -3.22 3.44 12.02
N GLU A 90 -3.05 2.37 12.81
CA GLU A 90 -3.58 2.27 14.17
C GLU A 90 -3.00 3.36 15.08
N SER A 91 -1.69 3.60 15.02
CA SER A 91 -1.03 4.64 15.79
C SER A 91 -1.36 6.06 15.32
N GLY A 92 -2.03 6.20 14.16
CA GLY A 92 -2.29 7.49 13.53
C GLY A 92 -1.04 8.21 13.00
N MET A 93 0.10 7.52 12.92
CA MET A 93 1.34 8.06 12.36
C MET A 93 1.19 8.31 10.86
N ASP A 94 0.47 7.42 10.17
CA ASP A 94 0.15 7.59 8.75
C ASP A 94 -1.34 7.86 8.59
N LYS A 95 -1.66 9.00 7.98
CA LYS A 95 -3.01 9.35 7.56
C LYS A 95 -3.07 9.36 6.04
N TYR A 96 -4.12 8.77 5.49
CA TYR A 96 -4.27 8.65 4.04
C TYR A 96 -5.41 9.53 3.56
N THR A 97 -5.22 10.20 2.44
CA THR A 97 -6.38 10.71 1.68
C THR A 97 -7.28 9.52 1.29
N PRO A 98 -8.59 9.75 1.09
CA PRO A 98 -9.49 8.68 0.66
C PRO A 98 -9.03 7.96 -0.62
N GLU A 99 -8.44 8.70 -1.57
CA GLU A 99 -7.93 8.13 -2.82
C GLU A 99 -6.63 7.34 -2.59
N ALA A 100 -5.68 7.86 -1.81
CA ALA A 100 -4.46 7.11 -1.45
C ALA A 100 -4.80 5.80 -0.74
N TYR A 101 -5.72 5.84 0.23
CA TYR A 101 -6.13 4.64 0.96
C TYR A 101 -6.81 3.61 0.05
N LYS A 102 -7.62 4.07 -0.90
CA LYS A 102 -8.22 3.21 -1.92
C LYS A 102 -7.15 2.55 -2.80
N LYS A 103 -6.12 3.29 -3.23
CA LYS A 103 -5.00 2.76 -4.01
C LYS A 103 -4.15 1.76 -3.21
N LEU A 104 -3.89 2.02 -1.92
CA LEU A 104 -3.20 1.08 -1.03
C LEU A 104 -3.93 -0.26 -0.96
N LYS A 105 -5.24 -0.24 -0.66
CA LYS A 105 -6.06 -1.45 -0.62
C LYS A 105 -6.06 -2.20 -1.95
N TYR A 106 -6.20 -1.46 -3.05
CA TYR A 106 -6.16 -2.05 -4.39
C TYR A 106 -4.82 -2.73 -4.68
N PHE A 107 -3.71 -2.08 -4.32
CA PHE A 107 -2.37 -2.63 -4.48
C PHE A 107 -2.16 -3.89 -3.63
N ILE A 108 -2.49 -3.84 -2.33
CA ILE A 108 -2.39 -4.99 -1.42
C ILE A 108 -3.18 -6.18 -1.99
N MET A 109 -4.42 -5.94 -2.43
CA MET A 109 -5.28 -6.96 -2.98
C MET A 109 -4.75 -7.54 -4.30
N ALA A 110 -4.10 -6.72 -5.13
CA ALA A 110 -3.47 -7.20 -6.37
C ALA A 110 -2.20 -8.00 -6.08
N ILE A 111 -1.30 -7.49 -5.25
CA ILE A 111 -0.04 -8.19 -4.93
C ILE A 111 -0.31 -9.48 -4.17
N SER A 112 -1.29 -9.52 -3.27
CA SER A 112 -1.64 -10.72 -2.52
C SER A 112 -1.97 -11.91 -3.43
N GLN A 113 -2.53 -11.71 -4.61
CA GLN A 113 -2.80 -12.80 -5.56
C GLN A 113 -1.51 -13.44 -6.08
N LYS A 114 -0.44 -12.66 -6.26
CA LYS A 114 0.88 -13.17 -6.64
C LYS A 114 1.58 -13.82 -5.45
N VAL A 115 1.49 -13.20 -4.27
CA VAL A 115 2.22 -13.63 -3.08
C VAL A 115 1.62 -14.87 -2.44
N MET A 116 0.30 -14.87 -2.27
CA MET A 116 -0.41 -15.90 -1.51
C MET A 116 -0.77 -17.12 -2.36
N ARG A 117 -0.78 -16.98 -3.71
CA ARG A 117 -1.16 -18.00 -4.70
C ARG A 117 -2.55 -18.63 -4.45
N GLU A 118 -3.09 -19.17 -5.54
CA GLU A 118 -4.46 -19.65 -5.67
C GLU A 118 -4.97 -20.56 -4.55
N MET A 119 -6.09 -20.11 -4.01
CA MET A 119 -7.04 -20.94 -3.30
C MET A 119 -7.57 -22.04 -4.23
N THR A 120 -7.55 -23.27 -3.72
CA THR A 120 -8.28 -24.40 -4.29
C THR A 120 -9.79 -24.11 -4.33
N GLU A 121 -10.56 -24.79 -5.19
CA GLU A 121 -12.03 -24.61 -5.25
C GLU A 121 -12.70 -24.78 -3.88
N LYS A 122 -12.16 -25.67 -3.04
CA LYS A 122 -12.62 -25.88 -1.67
C LYS A 122 -12.39 -24.66 -0.76
N GLU A 123 -11.27 -23.98 -0.92
CA GLU A 123 -10.96 -22.77 -0.16
C GLU A 123 -11.82 -21.59 -0.63
N LYS A 124 -12.17 -21.54 -1.93
CA LYS A 124 -13.14 -20.57 -2.48
C LYS A 124 -14.54 -20.79 -1.90
N GLU A 125 -15.02 -22.03 -1.88
CA GLU A 125 -16.31 -22.39 -1.29
C GLU A 125 -16.38 -22.01 0.20
N ARG A 126 -15.31 -22.30 0.95
CA ARG A 126 -15.23 -21.96 2.38
C ARG A 126 -15.24 -20.45 2.63
N LEU A 127 -14.58 -19.67 1.79
CA LEU A 127 -14.56 -18.21 1.91
C LEU A 127 -15.96 -17.62 1.67
N ILE A 128 -16.72 -18.13 0.70
CA ILE A 128 -18.10 -17.71 0.43
C ILE A 128 -18.97 -17.95 1.67
N SER A 129 -18.90 -19.15 2.27
CA SER A 129 -19.67 -19.46 3.49
C SER A 129 -19.31 -18.57 4.67
N LEU A 130 -18.03 -18.17 4.82
CA LEU A 130 -17.60 -17.27 5.90
C LEU A 130 -18.13 -15.85 5.70
N LEU A 131 -18.11 -15.33 4.47
CA LEU A 131 -18.65 -14.01 4.15
C LEU A 131 -20.17 -13.94 4.32
N GLU A 132 -20.88 -15.04 4.05
CA GLU A 132 -22.31 -15.16 4.34
C GLU A 132 -22.59 -15.12 5.84
N ILE A 133 -21.76 -15.77 6.65
CA ILE A 133 -21.86 -15.74 8.12
C ILE A 133 -21.60 -14.33 8.67
N ASP A 134 -20.59 -13.62 8.17
CA ASP A 134 -20.29 -12.24 8.61
C ASP A 134 -21.41 -11.26 8.20
N SER A 135 -22.08 -11.50 7.06
CA SER A 135 -23.24 -10.71 6.63
C SER A 135 -24.50 -10.90 7.49
N LEU A 136 -24.50 -11.92 8.35
CA LEU A 136 -25.52 -12.19 9.36
C LEU A 136 -25.21 -11.52 10.72
N GLY A 137 -24.10 -10.78 10.83
CA GLY A 137 -23.84 -9.81 11.90
C GLY A 137 -23.47 -10.40 13.26
N PHE A 138 -22.53 -11.33 13.32
CA PHE A 138 -21.81 -11.68 14.56
C PHE A 138 -20.56 -10.82 14.75
#